data_AF-A0AAE2V8T4-F1
#
_entry.id   AF-A0AAE2V8T4-F1
#
_cell.length_a   1.000
_cell.length_b   1.000
_cell.length_c   1.000
_cell.angle_alpha   90.00
_cell.angle_beta   90.00
_cell.angle_gamma   90.00
#
_symmetry.space_group_name_H-M   'P 1'
#
loop_
_entity.id
_entity.type
_entity.pdbx_description
1 polymer ?
#
loop_
_entity_poly.entity_id
_entity_poly.type
_entity_poly.pdbx_seq_one_letter_code
_entity_poly.pdbx_strand_id
1 'polypeptide(L)' 'MNETSSEKITIQLPHSVYHALRNQAKKQNLSLPEMVQQKIVLEPAEPGSLERLAKLPLREILARTAPVGMDPDDRLDFFA' A
#
# COMPACT_ATOMS: atom_id res chain seq x y z
N MET A 1 -7.17 -29.61 -11.79
CA MET A 1 -6.06 -28.69 -12.11
C MET A 1 -6.58 -27.30 -11.76
N ASN A 2 -6.07 -26.68 -10.69
CA ASN A 2 -6.51 -25.34 -10.27
C ASN A 2 -5.80 -24.32 -11.16
N GLU A 3 -6.54 -23.74 -12.10
CA GLU A 3 -6.11 -22.55 -12.83
C GLU A 3 -6.10 -21.38 -11.84
N THR A 4 -4.96 -21.12 -11.22
CA THR A 4 -4.71 -19.84 -10.54
C THR A 4 -4.59 -18.78 -11.63
N SER A 5 -5.74 -18.26 -12.07
CA SER A 5 -5.83 -17.06 -12.89
C SER A 5 -5.10 -15.94 -12.17
N SER A 6 -3.88 -15.65 -12.62
CA SER A 6 -3.03 -14.63 -12.04
C SER A 6 -3.71 -13.29 -12.25
N GLU A 7 -4.28 -12.73 -11.19
CA GLU A 7 -4.98 -11.44 -11.24
C GLU A 7 -4.03 -10.37 -11.78
N LYS A 8 -4.34 -9.85 -12.97
CA LYS A 8 -3.55 -8.79 -13.60
C LYS A 8 -4.01 -7.46 -13.04
N ILE A 9 -3.19 -6.85 -12.19
CA ILE A 9 -3.44 -5.50 -11.68
C ILE A 9 -2.95 -4.48 -12.71
N THR A 10 -3.85 -3.62 -13.18
CA THR A 10 -3.50 -2.48 -14.04
C THR A 10 -3.49 -1.21 -13.21
N ILE A 11 -2.35 -0.55 -13.11
CA ILE A 11 -2.19 0.69 -12.35
C ILE A 11 -2.03 1.86 -13.32
N GLN A 12 -2.90 2.86 -13.19
CA GLN A 12 -2.76 4.11 -13.93
C GLN A 12 -1.85 5.06 -13.15
N LEU A 13 -0.81 5.54 -13.80
CA LEU A 13 0.18 6.44 -13.20
C LEU A 13 0.25 7.74 -14.01
N PRO A 14 0.46 8.90 -13.35
CA PRO A 14 0.80 10.12 -14.04
C PRO A 14 2.06 9.93 -14.91
N HIS A 15 2.10 10.59 -16.06
CA HIS A 15 3.15 10.40 -17.06
C HIS A 15 4.57 10.62 -16.50
N SER A 16 4.74 11.64 -15.66
CA SER A 16 6.00 11.95 -14.98
C SER A 16 6.48 10.82 -14.08
N VAL A 17 5.57 10.26 -13.27
CA VAL A 17 5.83 9.17 -12.33
C VAL A 17 6.19 7.89 -13.08
N TYR A 18 5.46 7.57 -14.16
CA TYR A 18 5.75 6.42 -15.00
C TYR A 18 7.17 6.45 -15.57
N HIS A 19 7.59 7.59 -16.14
CA HIS A 19 8.94 7.71 -16.72
C HIS A 19 10.04 7.63 -15.67
N ALA A 20 9.84 8.24 -14.49
CA ALA A 20 10.78 8.15 -13.39
C ALA A 20 10.99 6.69 -12.95
N LEU A 21 9.90 5.95 -12.71
CA LEU A 21 9.95 4.55 -12.33
C LEU A 21 10.55 3.67 -13.44
N ARG A 22 10.22 3.92 -14.71
CA ARG A 22 10.79 3.18 -15.85
C ARG A 22 12.29 3.37 -15.97
N ASN A 23 12.78 4.59 -15.78
CA ASN A 23 14.21 4.88 -15.80
C ASN A 23 14.92 4.21 -14.61
N GLN A 24 14.29 4.16 -13.45
CA GLN A 24 14.82 3.45 -12.29
C GLN A 24 14.88 1.94 -12.51
N ALA A 25 13.83 1.33 -13.09
CA ALA A 25 13.81 -0.10 -13.41
C ALA A 25 14.94 -0.47 -14.40
N LYS A 26 15.13 0.36 -15.44
CA LYS A 26 16.24 0.20 -16.39
C LYS A 26 17.61 0.23 -15.73
N LYS A 27 17.85 1.13 -14.76
CA LYS A 27 19.12 1.19 -14.02
C LYS A 27 19.42 -0.09 -13.24
N GLN A 28 18.38 -0.84 -12.87
CA GLN A 28 18.48 -2.09 -12.13
C GLN A 28 18.44 -3.33 -13.03
N ASN A 29 18.40 -3.15 -14.37
CA ASN A 29 18.19 -4.22 -15.34
C ASN A 29 16.92 -5.05 -15.09
N LEU A 30 15.88 -4.42 -14.53
CA LEU A 30 14.59 -5.05 -14.23
C LEU A 30 13.50 -4.47 -15.14
N SER A 31 12.45 -5.26 -15.38
CA SER A 31 11.22 -4.70 -15.93
C SER A 31 10.49 -3.86 -14.88
N LEU A 32 9.68 -2.90 -15.33
CA LEU A 32 8.88 -2.06 -14.43
C LEU A 32 7.98 -2.91 -13.50
N PRO A 33 7.23 -3.92 -14.00
CA PRO A 33 6.42 -4.77 -13.13
C PRO A 33 7.23 -5.53 -12.09
N GLU A 34 8.38 -6.09 -12.46
CA GLU A 34 9.25 -6.82 -11.51
C GLU A 34 9.79 -5.88 -10.43
N MET A 35 10.24 -4.68 -10.81
CA MET A 35 10.70 -3.68 -9.84
C MET A 35 9.56 -3.26 -8.89
N VAL A 36 8.35 -3.11 -9.42
CA VAL A 36 7.16 -2.76 -8.62
C VAL A 36 6.80 -3.91 -7.68
N GLN A 37 6.83 -5.16 -8.13
CA GLN A 37 6.58 -6.33 -7.27
C GLN A 37 7.63 -6.50 -6.17
N GLN A 38 8.89 -6.17 -6.43
CA GLN A 38 9.94 -6.20 -5.41
C GLN A 38 9.80 -5.09 -4.37
N LYS A 39 9.30 -3.91 -4.77
CA LYS A 39 9.17 -2.75 -3.88
C LYS A 39 7.83 -2.68 -3.16
N ILE A 40 6.77 -3.11 -3.82
CA ILE A 40 5.45 -3.23 -3.22
C ILE A 40 5.38 -4.65 -2.68
N VAL A 41 5.70 -4.81 -1.41
CA VAL A 41 5.26 -5.97 -0.65
C VAL A 41 3.74 -5.84 -0.59
N LEU A 42 3.06 -6.38 -1.60
CA LEU A 42 1.64 -6.64 -1.54
C LEU A 42 1.54 -7.79 -0.52
N GLU A 43 1.45 -7.46 0.76
CA GLU A 43 0.95 -8.43 1.71
C GLU A 43 -0.41 -8.85 1.16
N PRO A 44 -0.62 -10.15 0.85
CA PRO A 44 -1.93 -10.59 0.45
C PRO A 44 -2.84 -10.16 1.58
N ALA A 45 -3.83 -9.32 1.28
CA ALA A 45 -4.84 -8.95 2.24
C ALA A 45 -5.45 -10.28 2.67
N GLU A 46 -5.09 -10.77 3.86
CA GLU A 46 -5.61 -12.04 4.35
C GLU A 46 -7.14 -11.99 4.18
N PRO A 47 -7.79 -13.06 3.70
CA PRO A 47 -9.24 -13.09 3.69
C PRO A 47 -9.72 -12.84 5.13
N GLY A 48 -10.39 -11.70 5.35
CA GLY A 48 -10.78 -11.21 6.69
C GLY A 48 -9.93 -10.07 7.27
N SER A 49 -8.89 -9.59 6.60
CA SER A 49 -8.08 -8.44 7.04
C SER A 49 -8.91 -7.16 7.12
N LEU A 50 -9.79 -6.90 6.15
CA LEU A 50 -10.75 -5.79 6.19
C LEU A 50 -11.74 -5.91 7.37
N GLU A 51 -12.22 -7.12 7.67
CA GLU A 51 -13.08 -7.36 8.84
C GLU A 51 -12.33 -7.18 10.17
N ARG A 52 -11.04 -7.56 10.22
CA ARG A 52 -10.18 -7.33 11.39
C ARG A 52 -9.91 -5.84 11.57
N LEU A 53 -9.60 -5.11 10.51
CA LEU A 53 -9.42 -3.66 10.55
C LEU A 53 -10.70 -2.94 10.97
N ALA A 54 -11.87 -3.39 10.50
CA ALA A 54 -13.17 -2.86 10.91
C ALA A 54 -13.51 -3.14 12.39
N LYS A 55 -12.90 -4.17 13.00
CA LYS A 55 -13.04 -4.50 14.42
C LYS A 55 -11.98 -3.83 15.31
N LEU A 56 -10.99 -3.14 14.75
CA LEU A 56 -9.99 -2.43 15.55
C LEU A 56 -10.62 -1.19 16.18
N PRO A 57 -10.32 -0.90 17.45
CA PRO A 57 -10.75 0.34 18.06
C PRO A 57 -10.12 1.54 17.32
N LEU A 58 -10.90 2.61 17.14
CA LEU A 58 -10.51 3.83 16.41
C LEU A 58 -9.12 4.35 16.82
N ARG A 59 -8.81 4.29 18.12
CA ARG A 59 -7.52 4.73 18.69
C ARG A 59 -6.32 3.94 18.15
N GLU A 60 -6.51 2.64 17.90
CA GLU A 60 -5.45 1.77 17.38
C GLU A 60 -5.23 1.99 15.87
N ILE A 61 -6.30 2.30 15.13
CA ILE A 61 -6.21 2.72 13.74
C ILE A 61 -5.45 4.04 13.63
N LEU A 62 -5.75 5.01 14.50
CA LEU A 62 -5.07 6.30 14.55
C LEU A 62 -3.60 6.15 14.93
N ALA A 63 -3.26 5.30 15.91
CA ALA A 63 -1.87 5.05 16.29
C ALA A 63 -1.04 4.46 15.13
N ARG A 64 -1.63 3.58 14.31
CA ARG A 64 -0.95 2.97 13.15
C ARG A 64 -0.82 3.90 11.94
N THR A 65 -1.62 4.96 11.90
CA THR A 65 -1.68 5.91 10.77
C THR A 65 -1.21 7.31 11.14
N ALA A 66 -0.81 7.53 12.39
CA ALA A 66 -0.29 8.80 12.86
C ALA A 66 1.14 9.05 12.32
N PRO A 67 1.46 10.28 11.91
CA PRO A 67 2.83 10.66 11.61
C PRO A 67 3.72 10.51 12.86
N VAL A 68 4.98 10.13 12.66
CA VAL A 68 5.93 9.90 13.75
C VAL A 68 6.09 11.19 14.58
N GLY A 69 5.78 11.09 15.88
CA GLY A 69 5.89 12.22 16.83
C GLY A 69 4.60 12.97 17.13
N MET A 70 3.43 12.47 16.69
CA MET A 70 2.12 13.04 17.02
C MET A 70 1.34 12.03 17.88
N ASP A 71 0.79 12.48 19.00
CA ASP A 71 -0.06 11.64 19.84
C ASP A 71 -1.41 11.38 19.14
N PRO A 72 -1.92 10.14 19.18
CA PRO A 72 -3.15 9.78 18.49
C PRO A 72 -4.39 10.48 19.08
N ASP A 73 -4.30 10.90 20.35
CA ASP A 73 -5.38 11.62 21.04
C ASP A 73 -5.50 13.08 20.54
N ASP A 74 -4.41 13.71 20.07
CA ASP A 74 -4.46 15.05 19.45
C ASP A 74 -5.30 15.07 18.16
N ARG A 75 -5.48 13.91 17.52
CA ARG A 75 -6.36 13.73 16.35
C ARG A 75 -7.80 13.42 16.74
N LEU A 76 -8.14 13.23 18.01
CA LEU A 76 -9.53 13.01 18.41
C LEU A 76 -10.26 14.33 18.72
N ASP A 77 -9.51 15.42 18.89
CA ASP A 77 -10.01 16.76 19.24
C ASP A 77 -10.42 17.62 18.02
N PHE A 78 -10.87 17.01 16.92
CA PHE A 78 -11.31 17.76 15.73
C PHE A 78 -12.58 18.61 15.93
N PHE A 79 -13.30 18.43 17.05
CA PHE A 79 -14.55 19.13 17.37
C PHE A 79 -14.50 19.96 18.66
N ALA A 80 -13.31 20.16 19.25
CA ALA A 80 -13.13 21.03 20.41
C ALA A 80 -13.11 22.52 19.99
#